data_AF-X1MNX0-F1
#
_entry.id   AF-X1MNX0-F1
#
_cell.length_a   1.000
_cell.length_b   1.000
_cell.length_c   1.000
_cell.angle_alpha   90.00
_cell.angle_beta   90.00
_cell.angle_gamma   90.00
#
_symmetry.space_group_name_H-M   'P 1'
#
loop_
_entity.id
_entity.type
_entity.pdbx_description
1 polymer ?
#
loop_
_entity_poly.entity_id
_entity_poly.type
_entity_poly.pdbx_seq_one_letter_code
_entity_poly.pdbx_strand_id
1 'polypeptide(L)'
;DIEQECRVIIEEINMNMDIPQQRVNMLIDELLWPNQPLGREIIGSKETVASTTRERMLRYIRHRYLPNDTVVSIAGNIQPDEALARIEALFHDWSAGQVSEGYVTNSGQATPRLRIEHKSSEQVHLCLGVHGFSRFHPRRFALDLLNTAFGVGMSSRLFTEIREKKGLAYDIHSYVEHFLNSGSFAIYAGVDTNKAETAIATVVEEIAKLRQGITADELRRAKELSKGRLHLRLEDWQEYTMATKTYPGAGWSKLPERRL
;
A
#
# COMPACT_ATOMS: atom_id res chain seq x y z
N ASP A 1 -21.56 -22.82 -4.01
CA ASP A 1 -20.99 -21.46 -4.20
C ASP A 1 -20.02 -21.10 -3.08
N ILE A 2 -20.44 -20.78 -1.86
CA ILE A 2 -19.53 -20.38 -0.76
C ILE A 2 -18.42 -21.41 -0.50
N GLU A 3 -18.74 -22.69 -0.37
CA GLU A 3 -17.73 -23.72 -0.13
C GLU A 3 -16.74 -23.88 -1.28
N GLN A 4 -17.20 -23.66 -2.51
CA GLN A 4 -16.35 -23.72 -3.70
C GLN A 4 -15.39 -22.53 -3.74
N GLU A 5 -15.89 -21.32 -3.49
CA GLU A 5 -15.04 -20.11 -3.38
C GLU A 5 -14.02 -20.22 -2.24
N CYS A 6 -14.41 -20.76 -1.08
CA CYS A 6 -13.46 -20.99 0.02
C CYS A 6 -12.30 -21.91 -0.39
N ARG A 7 -12.54 -22.92 -1.25
CA ARG A 7 -11.45 -23.77 -1.76
C ARG A 7 -10.52 -23.00 -2.69
N VAL A 8 -11.07 -22.16 -3.58
CA VAL A 8 -10.28 -21.31 -4.49
C VAL A 8 -9.39 -20.36 -3.69
N ILE A 9 -9.95 -19.70 -2.66
CA ILE A 9 -9.21 -18.77 -1.79
C ILE A 9 -8.12 -19.50 -1.00
N ILE A 10 -8.36 -20.74 -0.54
CA ILE A 10 -7.32 -21.53 0.14
C ILE A 10 -6.16 -21.85 -0.81
N GLU A 11 -6.43 -22.14 -2.08
CA GLU A 11 -5.36 -22.34 -3.07
C GLU A 11 -4.62 -21.03 -3.38
N GLU A 12 -5.31 -19.88 -3.42
CA GLU A 12 -4.66 -18.58 -3.53
C GLU A 12 -3.73 -18.29 -2.35
N ILE A 13 -4.13 -18.65 -1.12
CA ILE A 13 -3.25 -18.58 0.06
C ILE A 13 -2.01 -19.47 -0.15
N ASN A 14 -2.16 -20.70 -0.65
CA ASN A 14 -1.03 -21.59 -0.92
C ASN A 14 -0.08 -20.96 -1.95
N MET A 15 -0.63 -20.45 -3.05
CA MET A 15 0.14 -19.80 -4.11
C MET A 15 0.93 -18.61 -3.59
N ASN A 16 0.32 -17.74 -2.78
CA ASN A 16 1.02 -16.57 -2.24
C ASN A 16 2.12 -16.96 -1.24
N MET A 17 1.90 -18.00 -0.44
CA MET A 17 2.93 -18.56 0.45
C MET A 17 4.08 -19.23 -0.34
N ASP A 18 3.82 -19.59 -1.60
CA ASP A 18 4.79 -20.15 -2.53
C ASP A 18 5.64 -19.12 -3.26
N ILE A 19 5.26 -17.84 -3.22
CA ILE A 19 6.01 -16.73 -3.83
C ILE A 19 6.83 -16.01 -2.74
N PRO A 20 8.15 -16.21 -2.66
CA PRO A 20 8.98 -15.63 -1.59
C PRO A 20 8.91 -14.10 -1.49
N GLN A 21 8.76 -13.42 -2.63
CA GLN A 21 8.61 -11.96 -2.71
C GLN A 21 7.33 -11.48 -2.01
N GLN A 22 6.22 -12.21 -2.17
CA GLN A 22 4.99 -11.87 -1.48
C GLN A 22 5.11 -12.20 0.00
N ARG A 23 5.62 -13.40 0.33
CA ARG A 23 5.76 -13.83 1.72
C ARG A 23 6.59 -12.86 2.55
N VAL A 24 7.71 -12.34 2.04
CA VAL A 24 8.54 -11.39 2.80
C VAL A 24 7.82 -10.05 3.05
N ASN A 25 6.94 -9.62 2.16
CA ASN A 25 6.11 -8.43 2.38
C ASN A 25 5.06 -8.68 3.49
N MET A 26 4.44 -9.86 3.51
CA MET A 26 3.55 -10.26 4.61
C MET A 26 4.27 -10.25 5.97
N LEU A 27 5.50 -10.80 5.99
CA LEU A 27 6.31 -10.84 7.20
C LEU A 27 6.66 -9.46 7.74
N ILE A 28 6.90 -8.46 6.87
CA ILE A 28 7.23 -7.12 7.35
C ILE A 28 6.02 -6.43 7.97
N ASP A 29 4.81 -6.66 7.45
CA ASP A 29 3.58 -6.11 8.02
C ASP A 29 3.25 -6.74 9.38
N GLU A 30 3.42 -8.06 9.53
CA GLU A 30 3.30 -8.76 10.81
C GLU A 30 4.30 -8.19 11.86
N LEU A 31 5.52 -7.87 11.43
CA LEU A 31 6.56 -7.29 12.29
C LEU A 31 6.31 -5.84 12.67
N LEU A 32 5.79 -5.04 11.74
CA LEU A 32 5.45 -3.62 11.98
C LEU A 32 4.26 -3.50 12.93
N TRP A 33 3.19 -4.28 12.71
CA TRP A 33 1.94 -4.18 13.47
C TRP A 33 1.56 -5.50 14.14
N PRO A 34 2.37 -6.00 15.10
CA PRO A 34 2.10 -7.27 15.74
C PRO A 34 0.80 -7.20 16.53
N ASN A 35 -0.01 -8.25 16.41
CA ASN A 35 -1.32 -8.39 17.08
C ASN A 35 -2.32 -7.25 16.76
N GLN A 36 -2.10 -6.51 15.67
CA GLN A 36 -2.99 -5.44 15.24
C GLN A 36 -3.64 -5.78 13.89
N PRO A 37 -4.82 -5.23 13.57
CA PRO A 37 -5.48 -5.48 12.29
C PRO A 37 -4.66 -5.14 11.05
N LEU A 38 -3.75 -4.15 11.13
CA LEU A 38 -2.87 -3.78 10.01
C LEU A 38 -1.80 -4.83 9.68
N GLY A 39 -1.38 -5.64 10.65
CA GLY A 39 -0.40 -6.71 10.41
C GLY A 39 -1.04 -8.04 10.02
N ARG A 40 -2.33 -8.03 9.65
CA ARG A 40 -3.05 -9.23 9.22
C ARG A 40 -3.16 -9.24 7.71
N GLU A 41 -2.92 -10.40 7.12
CA GLU A 41 -3.13 -10.61 5.69
C GLU A 41 -4.57 -10.33 5.27
N ILE A 42 -4.71 -9.66 4.13
CA ILE A 42 -6.01 -9.29 3.55
C ILE A 42 -6.86 -10.54 3.28
N ILE A 43 -6.23 -11.58 2.75
CA ILE A 43 -6.85 -12.87 2.44
C ILE A 43 -7.20 -13.69 3.71
N GLY A 44 -6.66 -13.29 4.86
CA GLY A 44 -6.83 -13.97 6.13
C GLY A 44 -6.04 -15.28 6.23
N SER A 45 -6.46 -16.16 7.13
CA SER A 45 -5.88 -17.49 7.31
C SER A 45 -6.78 -18.58 6.77
N LYS A 46 -6.20 -19.74 6.45
CA LYS A 46 -6.96 -20.93 5.99
C LYS A 46 -8.10 -21.29 6.96
N GLU A 47 -7.85 -21.17 8.26
CA GLU A 47 -8.84 -21.43 9.31
C GLU A 47 -10.00 -20.42 9.25
N THR A 48 -9.70 -19.14 9.05
CA THR A 48 -10.73 -18.11 8.95
C THR A 48 -11.57 -18.23 7.68
N VAL A 49 -10.96 -18.63 6.56
CA VAL A 49 -11.65 -18.87 5.29
C VAL A 49 -12.52 -20.13 5.38
N ALA A 50 -11.98 -21.23 5.89
CA ALA A 50 -12.71 -22.49 6.05
C ALA A 50 -13.91 -22.38 7.00
N SER A 51 -13.84 -21.50 8.01
CA SER A 51 -14.93 -21.25 8.96
C SER A 51 -15.91 -20.16 8.54
N THR A 52 -15.80 -19.62 7.31
CA THR A 52 -16.70 -18.57 6.85
C THR A 52 -18.08 -19.12 6.49
N THR A 53 -19.13 -18.48 7.02
CA THR A 53 -20.54 -18.82 6.74
C THR A 53 -21.26 -17.68 6.05
N ARG A 54 -22.39 -17.99 5.41
CA ARG A 54 -23.28 -16.99 4.79
C ARG A 54 -23.73 -15.93 5.79
N GLU A 55 -24.04 -16.32 7.02
CA GLU A 55 -24.48 -15.42 8.09
C GLU A 55 -23.39 -14.43 8.47
N ARG A 56 -22.12 -14.87 8.49
CA ARG A 56 -20.95 -14.02 8.75
C ARG A 56 -20.74 -13.02 7.61
N MET A 57 -20.85 -13.45 6.35
CA MET A 57 -20.76 -12.57 5.17
C MET A 57 -21.87 -11.52 5.17
N LEU A 58 -23.12 -11.94 5.36
CA LEU A 58 -24.26 -11.02 5.40
C LEU A 58 -24.18 -10.05 6.58
N ARG A 59 -23.66 -10.51 7.72
CA ARG A 59 -23.37 -9.62 8.85
C ARG A 59 -22.32 -8.59 8.46
N TYR A 60 -21.24 -9.00 7.82
CA TYR A 60 -20.20 -8.09 7.37
C TYR A 60 -20.76 -7.02 6.40
N ILE A 61 -21.52 -7.45 5.38
CA ILE A 61 -22.18 -6.54 4.42
C ILE A 61 -23.06 -5.54 5.17
N ARG A 62 -23.96 -5.99 6.06
CA ARG A 62 -24.84 -5.08 6.83
C ARG A 62 -24.10 -4.06 7.69
N HIS A 63 -22.90 -4.36 8.17
CA HIS A 63 -22.13 -3.45 9.04
C HIS A 63 -21.13 -2.58 8.29
N ARG A 64 -20.73 -2.95 7.07
CA ARG A 64 -19.66 -2.27 6.32
C ARG A 64 -20.09 -1.64 5.00
N TYR A 65 -21.18 -2.13 4.41
CA TYR A 65 -21.72 -1.58 3.16
C TYR A 65 -22.86 -0.63 3.50
N LEU A 66 -22.47 0.53 4.01
CA LEU A 66 -23.38 1.60 4.42
C LEU A 66 -23.30 2.76 3.42
N PRO A 67 -24.41 3.45 3.11
CA PRO A 67 -24.40 4.57 2.17
C PRO A 67 -23.55 5.73 2.70
N ASN A 68 -23.49 5.93 4.01
CA ASN A 68 -22.65 6.93 4.68
C ASN A 68 -21.18 6.50 4.88
N ASP A 69 -20.80 5.33 4.37
CA ASP A 69 -19.40 4.83 4.30
C ASP A 69 -19.05 4.36 2.87
N THR A 70 -19.84 4.76 1.87
CA THR A 70 -19.65 4.40 0.45
C THR A 70 -19.48 5.66 -0.39
N VAL A 71 -18.56 5.62 -1.36
CA VAL A 71 -18.37 6.68 -2.35
C VAL A 71 -18.58 6.09 -3.75
N VAL A 72 -19.46 6.72 -4.53
CA VAL A 72 -19.64 6.41 -5.96
C VAL A 72 -18.83 7.42 -6.77
N SER A 73 -17.88 6.95 -7.57
CA SER A 73 -17.06 7.78 -8.45
C SER A 73 -17.34 7.42 -9.91
N ILE A 74 -17.65 8.43 -10.73
CA ILE A 74 -17.93 8.27 -12.16
C ILE A 74 -17.10 9.30 -12.92
N ALA A 75 -16.36 8.86 -13.95
CA ALA A 75 -15.67 9.75 -14.88
C ALA A 75 -15.86 9.28 -16.31
N GLY A 76 -15.83 10.22 -17.24
CA GLY A 76 -16.03 9.99 -18.67
C GLY A 76 -16.94 11.06 -19.27
N ASN A 77 -17.46 10.80 -20.46
CA ASN A 77 -18.45 11.65 -21.12
C ASN A 77 -19.84 11.41 -20.51
N ILE A 78 -20.07 11.97 -19.31
CA ILE A 78 -21.30 11.78 -18.53
C ILE A 78 -22.03 13.11 -18.36
N GLN A 79 -23.36 13.06 -18.38
CA GLN A 79 -24.20 14.19 -17.96
C GLN A 79 -24.42 14.07 -16.44
N PRO A 80 -23.89 14.99 -15.61
CA PRO A 80 -23.91 14.85 -14.16
C PRO A 80 -25.32 14.69 -13.58
N ASP A 81 -26.29 15.46 -14.08
CA ASP A 81 -27.66 15.46 -13.56
C ASP A 81 -28.38 14.14 -13.89
N GLU A 82 -28.16 13.57 -15.08
CA GLU A 82 -28.72 12.27 -15.46
C GLU A 82 -28.09 11.14 -14.63
N ALA A 83 -26.77 11.18 -14.44
CA ALA A 83 -26.06 10.20 -13.62
C ALA A 83 -26.55 10.24 -12.17
N LEU A 84 -26.73 11.43 -11.62
CA LEU A 84 -27.24 11.63 -10.27
C LEU A 84 -28.67 11.08 -10.13
N ALA A 85 -29.59 11.46 -11.02
CA ALA A 85 -30.97 10.98 -10.97
C ALA A 85 -31.04 9.44 -11.00
N ARG A 86 -30.18 8.79 -11.79
CA ARG A 86 -30.08 7.32 -11.85
C ARG A 86 -29.51 6.72 -10.56
N ILE A 87 -28.47 7.31 -9.99
CA ILE A 87 -27.88 6.86 -8.71
C ILE A 87 -28.92 7.00 -7.59
N GLU A 88 -29.56 8.16 -7.48
CA GLU A 88 -30.61 8.41 -6.48
C GLU A 88 -31.75 7.40 -6.62
N ALA A 89 -32.23 7.13 -7.83
CA ALA A 89 -33.26 6.13 -8.07
C ALA A 89 -32.82 4.71 -7.65
N LEU A 90 -31.57 4.32 -7.93
CA LEU A 90 -31.05 2.99 -7.57
C LEU A 90 -30.82 2.80 -6.07
N PHE A 91 -30.44 3.86 -5.36
CA PHE A 91 -30.04 3.79 -3.96
C PHE A 91 -31.03 4.45 -2.98
N HIS A 92 -32.23 4.84 -3.43
CA HIS A 92 -33.22 5.55 -2.61
C HIS A 92 -33.60 4.82 -1.31
N ASP A 93 -33.66 3.49 -1.33
CA ASP A 93 -33.99 2.66 -0.16
C ASP A 93 -32.77 2.33 0.72
N TRP A 94 -31.57 2.76 0.35
CA TRP A 94 -30.35 2.43 1.08
C TRP A 94 -30.20 3.32 2.31
N SER A 95 -30.47 2.76 3.48
CA SER A 95 -30.45 3.49 4.74
C SER A 95 -29.06 3.56 5.38
N ALA A 96 -28.73 4.73 5.93
CA ALA A 96 -27.51 4.95 6.69
C ALA A 96 -27.44 4.07 7.96
N GLY A 97 -26.22 3.74 8.37
CA GLY A 97 -25.96 2.98 9.59
C GLY A 97 -24.84 3.59 10.42
N GLN A 98 -24.45 2.87 11.47
CA GLN A 98 -23.32 3.27 12.30
C GLN A 98 -22.00 2.90 11.61
N VAL A 99 -21.21 3.92 11.26
CA VAL A 99 -19.86 3.72 10.69
C VAL A 99 -18.90 3.27 11.78
N SER A 100 -18.01 2.34 11.44
CA SER A 100 -16.93 1.90 12.33
C SER A 100 -15.94 3.04 12.56
N GLU A 101 -15.56 3.31 13.81
CA GLU A 101 -14.55 4.34 14.17
C GLU A 101 -13.11 3.98 13.74
N GLY A 102 -12.93 2.96 12.90
CA GLY A 102 -11.64 2.39 12.54
C GLY A 102 -10.99 1.61 13.68
N TYR A 103 -9.73 1.25 13.48
CA TYR A 103 -8.90 0.61 14.50
C TYR A 103 -7.84 1.59 15.00
N VAL A 104 -7.61 1.58 16.32
CA VAL A 104 -6.46 2.27 16.91
C VAL A 104 -5.22 1.48 16.57
N THR A 105 -4.25 2.15 15.95
CA THR A 105 -2.96 1.56 15.62
C THR A 105 -1.92 2.00 16.63
N ASN A 106 -1.14 1.06 17.15
CA ASN A 106 0.01 1.32 17.99
C ASN A 106 1.29 1.21 17.13
N SER A 107 1.95 2.34 16.89
CA SER A 107 3.26 2.42 16.23
C SER A 107 4.43 2.36 17.21
N GLY A 108 4.18 2.04 18.48
CA GLY A 108 5.19 1.86 19.50
C GLY A 108 6.02 0.60 19.25
N GLN A 109 7.32 0.81 18.98
CA GLN A 109 8.31 -0.24 18.92
C GLN A 109 9.42 0.04 19.94
N ALA A 110 9.52 -0.81 20.96
CA ALA A 110 10.55 -0.67 22.00
C ALA A 110 11.91 -1.23 21.57
N THR A 111 11.92 -2.31 20.77
CA THR A 111 13.12 -3.01 20.32
C THR A 111 13.02 -3.40 18.84
N PRO A 112 14.15 -3.52 18.13
CA PRO A 112 14.18 -4.13 16.79
C PRO A 112 13.56 -5.52 16.82
N ARG A 113 12.82 -5.87 15.77
CA ARG A 113 12.21 -7.19 15.59
C ARG A 113 12.76 -7.82 14.32
N LEU A 114 12.93 -9.14 14.34
CA LEU A 114 13.47 -9.91 13.22
C LEU A 114 12.66 -11.20 13.06
N ARG A 115 12.28 -11.51 11.82
CA ARG A 115 11.65 -12.76 11.44
C ARG A 115 12.40 -13.32 10.22
N ILE A 116 12.78 -14.58 10.31
CA ILE A 116 13.45 -15.31 9.24
C ILE A 116 12.66 -16.58 9.01
N GLU A 117 12.28 -16.82 7.75
CA GLU A 117 11.70 -18.08 7.31
C GLU A 117 12.66 -18.74 6.32
N HIS A 118 12.96 -20.02 6.56
CA HIS A 118 13.84 -20.79 5.70
C HIS A 118 13.01 -21.49 4.64
N LYS A 119 13.32 -21.25 3.38
CA LYS A 119 12.71 -21.92 2.24
C LYS A 119 13.79 -22.24 1.20
N SER A 120 13.59 -23.33 0.46
CA SER A 120 14.45 -23.64 -0.68
C SER A 120 14.21 -22.61 -1.78
N SER A 121 15.17 -21.71 -1.99
CA SER A 121 15.12 -20.61 -2.96
C SER A 121 16.54 -20.28 -3.43
N GLU A 122 16.65 -19.85 -4.68
CA GLU A 122 17.92 -19.37 -5.27
C GLU A 122 18.34 -18.00 -4.69
N GLN A 123 17.37 -17.22 -4.20
CA GLN A 123 17.58 -15.89 -3.65
C GLN A 123 17.03 -15.76 -2.23
N VAL A 124 17.69 -14.91 -1.45
CA VAL A 124 17.15 -14.36 -0.21
C VAL A 124 16.32 -13.14 -0.55
N HIS A 125 15.06 -13.17 -0.13
CA HIS A 125 14.17 -12.02 -0.18
C HIS A 125 14.11 -11.39 1.21
N LEU A 126 14.37 -10.10 1.28
CA LEU A 126 14.46 -9.38 2.55
C LEU A 126 13.68 -8.07 2.48
N CYS A 127 13.09 -7.71 3.62
CA CYS A 127 12.47 -6.43 3.85
C CYS A 127 13.05 -5.76 5.10
N LEU A 128 13.39 -4.47 5.00
CA LEU A 128 13.67 -3.61 6.15
C LEU A 128 12.58 -2.55 6.22
N GLY A 129 11.83 -2.52 7.32
CA GLY A 129 10.70 -1.62 7.50
C GLY A 129 10.79 -0.81 8.78
N VAL A 130 10.28 0.42 8.73
CA VAL A 130 10.03 1.27 9.90
C VAL A 130 8.63 1.87 9.80
N HIS A 131 8.09 2.31 10.94
CA HIS A 131 6.85 3.08 10.93
C HIS A 131 7.02 4.39 10.17
N GLY A 132 6.09 4.64 9.25
CA GLY A 132 5.96 5.85 8.46
C GLY A 132 4.87 6.78 9.01
N PHE A 133 4.38 7.66 8.16
CA PHE A 133 3.37 8.65 8.51
C PHE A 133 1.95 8.22 8.14
N SER A 134 0.96 8.67 8.90
CA SER A 134 -0.46 8.59 8.51
C SER A 134 -0.74 9.38 7.21
N ARG A 135 -1.77 8.94 6.47
CA ARG A 135 -2.34 9.63 5.32
C ARG A 135 -2.76 11.08 5.61
N PHE A 136 -3.03 11.44 6.87
CA PHE A 136 -3.38 12.81 7.24
C PHE A 136 -2.20 13.64 7.72
N HIS A 137 -1.06 13.02 7.98
CA HIS A 137 0.11 13.71 8.48
C HIS A 137 0.69 14.68 7.43
N PRO A 138 1.09 15.91 7.80
CA PRO A 138 1.57 16.91 6.84
C PRO A 138 2.92 16.54 6.22
N ARG A 139 3.77 15.78 6.93
CA ARG A 139 5.09 15.34 6.43
C ARG A 139 5.03 14.14 5.48
N ARG A 140 3.85 13.59 5.17
CA ARG A 140 3.71 12.44 4.26
C ARG A 140 4.34 12.72 2.89
N PHE A 141 4.11 13.91 2.34
CA PHE A 141 4.67 14.31 1.05
C PHE A 141 6.19 14.45 1.07
N ALA A 142 6.76 14.85 2.21
CA ALA A 142 8.20 14.88 2.38
C ALA A 142 8.78 13.46 2.39
N LEU A 143 8.08 12.50 3.01
CA LEU A 143 8.43 11.08 2.99
C LEU A 143 8.27 10.48 1.58
N ASP A 144 7.22 10.84 0.84
CA ASP A 144 7.03 10.40 -0.56
C ASP A 144 8.18 10.84 -1.47
N LEU A 145 8.60 12.10 -1.37
CA LEU A 145 9.73 12.63 -2.13
C LEU A 145 11.06 12.02 -1.69
N LEU A 146 11.25 11.79 -0.40
CA LEU A 146 12.41 11.07 0.14
C LEU A 146 12.47 9.65 -0.42
N ASN A 147 11.37 8.90 -0.36
CA ASN A 147 11.24 7.57 -0.93
C ASN A 147 11.56 7.57 -2.43
N THR A 148 11.03 8.56 -3.15
CA THR A 148 11.27 8.69 -4.59
C THR A 148 12.75 8.86 -4.91
N ALA A 149 13.45 9.74 -4.18
CA ALA A 149 14.89 9.93 -4.34
C ALA A 149 15.71 8.70 -3.92
N PHE A 150 15.23 7.98 -2.89
CA PHE A 150 16.00 6.93 -2.24
C PHE A 150 15.92 5.58 -2.95
N GLY A 151 14.72 5.13 -3.32
CA GLY A 151 14.53 3.76 -3.82
C GLY A 151 13.53 3.59 -4.95
N VAL A 152 13.11 4.67 -5.61
CA VAL A 152 12.17 4.58 -6.73
C VAL A 152 12.84 4.93 -8.06
N GLY A 153 12.84 3.96 -8.98
CA GLY A 153 13.41 4.12 -10.31
C GLY A 153 14.93 3.99 -10.34
N MET A 154 15.48 4.01 -11.55
CA MET A 154 16.89 3.69 -11.80
C MET A 154 17.86 4.77 -11.31
N SER A 155 17.41 6.01 -11.18
CA SER A 155 18.23 7.13 -10.67
C SER A 155 18.24 7.26 -9.14
N SER A 156 17.70 6.27 -8.43
CA SER A 156 17.58 6.27 -6.97
C SER A 156 18.86 5.76 -6.31
N ARG A 157 19.13 6.20 -5.07
CA ARG A 157 20.35 5.80 -4.34
C ARG A 157 20.47 4.29 -4.20
N LEU A 158 19.39 3.60 -3.83
CA LEU A 158 19.39 2.15 -3.67
C LEU A 158 19.74 1.45 -5.00
N PHE A 159 19.14 1.89 -6.11
CA PHE A 159 19.42 1.31 -7.41
C PHE A 159 20.89 1.53 -7.81
N THR A 160 21.40 2.75 -7.72
CA THR A 160 22.78 3.06 -8.10
C THR A 160 23.81 2.38 -7.19
N GLU A 161 23.67 2.47 -5.87
CA GLU A 161 24.70 1.96 -4.95
C GLU A 161 24.68 0.43 -4.84
N ILE A 162 23.51 -0.20 -4.85
CA ILE A 162 23.39 -1.62 -4.51
C ILE A 162 23.32 -2.47 -5.78
N ARG A 163 22.57 -2.03 -6.79
CA ARG A 163 22.43 -2.78 -8.04
C ARG A 163 23.50 -2.40 -9.05
N GLU A 164 23.69 -1.12 -9.39
CA GLU A 164 24.63 -0.72 -10.45
C GLU A 164 26.10 -0.83 -10.01
N LYS A 165 26.47 -0.23 -8.87
CA LYS A 165 27.87 -0.17 -8.43
C LYS A 165 28.38 -1.47 -7.81
N LYS A 166 27.56 -2.09 -6.95
CA LYS A 166 27.98 -3.25 -6.15
C LYS A 166 27.44 -4.59 -6.66
N GLY A 167 26.44 -4.62 -7.55
CA GLY A 167 25.89 -5.86 -8.11
C GLY A 167 25.35 -6.83 -7.04
N LEU A 168 24.80 -6.30 -5.94
CA LEU A 168 24.36 -7.09 -4.78
C LEU A 168 22.94 -7.62 -4.93
N ALA A 169 22.07 -6.85 -5.57
CA ALA A 169 20.65 -7.15 -5.75
C ALA A 169 20.23 -6.95 -7.20
N TYR A 170 19.41 -7.86 -7.72
CA TYR A 170 18.78 -7.68 -9.03
C TYR A 170 17.55 -6.77 -8.92
N ASP A 171 16.75 -7.00 -7.88
CA ASP A 171 15.60 -6.17 -7.55
C ASP A 171 15.83 -5.55 -6.17
N ILE A 172 15.78 -4.23 -6.13
CA ILE A 172 15.84 -3.44 -4.91
C ILE A 172 15.07 -2.14 -5.11
N HIS A 173 14.18 -1.86 -4.18
CA HIS A 173 13.38 -0.65 -4.20
C HIS A 173 12.84 -0.35 -2.80
N SER A 174 12.32 0.86 -2.62
CA SER A 174 11.62 1.24 -1.40
C SER A 174 10.21 1.72 -1.70
N TYR A 175 9.33 1.54 -0.72
CA TYR A 175 7.94 1.95 -0.80
C TYR A 175 7.48 2.57 0.52
N VAL A 176 6.43 3.36 0.42
CA VAL A 176 5.77 4.04 1.54
C VAL A 176 4.29 3.72 1.45
N GLU A 177 3.71 3.37 2.59
CA GLU A 177 2.26 3.22 2.71
C GLU A 177 1.73 4.16 3.77
N HIS A 178 0.57 4.75 3.45
CA HIS A 178 -0.10 5.74 4.28
C HIS A 178 -1.50 5.26 4.63
N PHE A 179 -1.66 4.73 5.84
CA PHE A 179 -2.95 4.33 6.41
C PHE A 179 -3.61 5.48 7.16
N LEU A 180 -4.85 5.30 7.62
CA LEU A 180 -5.60 6.34 8.33
C LEU A 180 -4.87 6.84 9.58
N ASN A 181 -4.41 5.90 10.44
CA ASN A 181 -3.80 6.22 11.73
C ASN A 181 -2.32 5.79 11.83
N SER A 182 -1.76 5.22 10.77
CA SER A 182 -0.37 4.72 10.73
C SER A 182 0.21 4.80 9.32
N GLY A 183 1.46 4.39 9.16
CA GLY A 183 2.09 4.21 7.87
C GLY A 183 3.35 3.37 8.01
N SER A 184 3.95 3.03 6.88
CA SER A 184 5.23 2.30 6.79
C SER A 184 6.15 2.97 5.78
N PHE A 185 7.44 2.80 5.99
CA PHE A 185 8.47 2.95 4.98
C PHE A 185 9.27 1.66 4.99
N ALA A 186 9.31 0.97 3.86
CA ALA A 186 10.00 -0.31 3.75
C ALA A 186 10.88 -0.36 2.49
N ILE A 187 11.90 -1.19 2.59
CA ILE A 187 12.87 -1.46 1.53
C ILE A 187 12.83 -2.96 1.29
N TYR A 188 12.58 -3.34 0.05
CA TYR A 188 12.63 -4.73 -0.39
C TYR A 188 13.90 -4.95 -1.22
N ALA A 189 14.52 -6.13 -1.06
CA ALA A 189 15.56 -6.59 -1.96
C ALA A 189 15.50 -8.10 -2.20
N GLY A 190 15.79 -8.52 -3.43
CA GLY A 190 16.08 -9.90 -3.81
C GLY A 190 17.57 -10.05 -4.13
N VAL A 191 18.27 -10.87 -3.34
CA VAL A 191 19.75 -10.99 -3.38
C VAL A 191 20.19 -12.44 -3.40
N ASP A 192 21.38 -12.71 -3.94
CA ASP A 192 22.00 -14.03 -3.85
C ASP A 192 22.26 -14.39 -2.38
N THR A 193 22.09 -15.66 -2.02
CA THR A 193 22.20 -16.15 -0.63
C THR A 193 23.52 -15.76 0.05
N ASN A 194 24.63 -15.79 -0.69
CA ASN A 194 25.96 -15.43 -0.20
C ASN A 194 26.23 -13.91 -0.08
N LYS A 195 25.31 -13.06 -0.56
CA LYS A 195 25.43 -11.59 -0.54
C LYS A 195 24.47 -10.92 0.44
N ALA A 196 23.60 -11.68 1.11
CA ALA A 196 22.53 -11.14 1.95
C ALA A 196 23.04 -10.20 3.05
N GLU A 197 24.07 -10.61 3.80
CA GLU A 197 24.64 -9.80 4.89
C GLU A 197 25.24 -8.49 4.36
N THR A 198 26.03 -8.57 3.28
CA THR A 198 26.64 -7.40 2.63
C THR A 198 25.59 -6.43 2.07
N ALA A 199 24.49 -6.96 1.53
CA ALA A 199 23.37 -6.17 1.03
C ALA A 199 22.66 -5.43 2.17
N ILE A 200 22.36 -6.12 3.28
CA ILE A 200 21.75 -5.52 4.47
C ILE A 200 22.63 -4.41 5.03
N ALA A 201 23.93 -4.67 5.21
CA ALA A 201 24.88 -3.69 5.71
C ALA A 201 24.91 -2.44 4.80
N THR A 202 24.96 -2.63 3.48
CA THR A 202 24.95 -1.53 2.52
C THR A 202 23.64 -0.73 2.58
N VAL A 203 22.48 -1.39 2.68
CA VAL A 203 21.19 -0.69 2.81
C VAL A 203 21.18 0.16 4.08
N VAL A 204 21.64 -0.38 5.21
CA VAL A 204 21.71 0.35 6.47
C VAL A 204 22.66 1.55 6.39
N GLU A 205 23.81 1.41 5.72
CA GLU A 205 24.72 2.52 5.44
C GLU A 205 24.04 3.62 4.61
N GLU A 206 23.31 3.26 3.56
CA GLU A 206 22.58 4.23 2.73
C GLU A 206 21.45 4.93 3.49
N ILE A 207 20.73 4.21 4.37
CA ILE A 207 19.77 4.82 5.29
C ILE A 207 20.46 5.79 6.26
N ALA A 208 21.64 5.43 6.77
CA ALA A 208 22.39 6.32 7.66
C ALA A 208 22.81 7.62 6.94
N LYS A 209 23.20 7.54 5.66
CA LYS A 209 23.51 8.71 4.82
C LYS A 209 22.30 9.61 4.61
N LEU A 210 21.07 9.09 4.60
CA LEU A 210 19.86 9.94 4.53
C LEU A 210 19.74 10.90 5.71
N ARG A 211 20.36 10.62 6.85
CA ARG A 211 20.37 11.56 8.01
C ARG A 211 21.11 12.86 7.70
N GLN A 212 22.02 12.84 6.72
CA GLN A 212 22.73 14.03 6.23
C GLN A 212 21.87 14.83 5.24
N GLY A 213 20.70 14.31 4.86
CA GLY A 213 19.79 14.89 3.90
C GLY A 213 19.94 14.34 2.48
N ILE A 214 19.07 14.84 1.61
CA ILE A 214 19.15 14.63 0.17
C ILE A 214 19.66 15.91 -0.50
N THR A 215 20.39 15.74 -1.58
CA THR A 215 20.91 16.86 -2.37
C THR A 215 19.77 17.59 -3.10
N ALA A 216 20.01 18.84 -3.48
CA ALA A 216 19.03 19.61 -4.24
C ALA A 216 18.69 18.97 -5.59
N ASP A 217 19.66 18.30 -6.21
CA ASP A 217 19.49 17.64 -7.51
C ASP A 217 18.68 16.34 -7.40
N GLU A 218 18.90 15.54 -6.35
CA GLU A 218 18.04 14.38 -6.03
C GLU A 218 16.60 14.80 -5.77
N LEU A 219 16.39 15.85 -4.97
CA LEU A 219 15.06 16.38 -4.70
C LEU A 219 14.38 16.90 -5.98
N ARG A 220 15.14 17.58 -6.85
CA ARG A 220 14.64 18.05 -8.14
C ARG A 220 14.19 16.88 -9.01
N ARG A 221 15.03 15.85 -9.18
CA ARG A 221 14.66 14.63 -9.93
C ARG A 221 13.45 13.94 -9.35
N ALA A 222 13.38 13.80 -8.03
CA ALA A 222 12.23 13.18 -7.36
C ALA A 222 10.94 13.95 -7.65
N LYS A 223 10.96 15.29 -7.55
CA LYS A 223 9.81 16.13 -7.89
C LYS A 223 9.38 15.98 -9.35
N GLU A 224 10.32 16.00 -10.29
CA GLU A 224 9.99 15.84 -11.72
C GLU A 224 9.44 14.45 -12.03
N LEU A 225 10.02 13.39 -11.44
CA LEU A 225 9.50 12.04 -11.57
C LEU A 225 8.07 11.91 -11.00
N SER A 226 7.82 12.48 -9.82
CA SER A 226 6.48 12.47 -9.20
C SER A 226 5.46 13.23 -10.05
N LYS A 227 5.82 14.40 -10.60
CA LYS A 227 4.95 15.17 -11.51
C LYS A 227 4.65 14.40 -12.80
N GLY A 228 5.69 13.84 -13.42
CA GLY A 228 5.55 13.07 -14.66
C GLY A 228 4.65 11.85 -14.47
N ARG A 229 4.86 11.09 -13.39
CA ARG A 229 3.99 9.97 -13.03
C ARG A 229 2.55 10.41 -12.78
N LEU A 230 2.34 11.50 -12.05
CA LEU A 230 0.99 12.03 -11.83
C LEU A 230 0.30 12.43 -13.14
N HIS A 231 1.04 13.03 -14.09
CA HIS A 231 0.48 13.39 -15.38
C HIS A 231 0.01 12.16 -16.16
N LEU A 232 0.89 11.15 -16.30
CA LEU A 232 0.58 9.89 -16.99
C LEU A 232 -0.58 9.15 -16.32
N ARG A 233 -0.60 9.10 -14.99
CA ARG A 233 -1.69 8.51 -14.21
C ARG A 233 -3.04 9.17 -14.52
N LEU A 234 -3.06 10.48 -14.75
CA LEU A 234 -4.29 11.22 -15.05
C LEU A 234 -4.71 11.15 -16.53
N GLU A 235 -4.00 10.43 -17.39
CA GLU A 235 -4.42 10.16 -18.77
C GLU A 235 -5.45 9.01 -18.84
N ASP A 236 -5.40 8.09 -17.88
CA ASP A 236 -6.37 7.01 -17.76
C ASP A 236 -7.59 7.45 -16.92
N TRP A 237 -8.79 7.29 -17.49
CA TRP A 237 -10.04 7.62 -16.83
C TRP A 237 -10.30 6.73 -15.59
N GLN A 238 -9.78 5.51 -15.57
CA GLN A 238 -9.88 4.61 -14.40
C GLN A 238 -9.05 5.13 -13.23
N GLU A 239 -7.91 5.74 -13.50
CA GLU A 239 -7.08 6.36 -12.48
C GLU A 239 -7.63 7.72 -12.03
N TYR A 240 -8.28 8.46 -12.94
CA TYR A 240 -8.94 9.72 -12.64
C TYR A 240 -10.09 9.55 -11.62
N THR A 241 -10.88 8.48 -11.71
CA THR A 241 -11.95 8.19 -10.73
C THR A 241 -11.42 7.78 -9.36
N MET A 242 -10.23 7.16 -9.28
CA MET A 242 -9.60 6.78 -8.01
C MET A 242 -8.84 7.93 -7.35
N ALA A 243 -8.37 8.92 -8.14
CA ALA A 243 -7.64 10.08 -7.64
C ALA A 243 -8.54 11.12 -6.94
N THR A 244 -9.86 11.05 -7.13
CA THR A 244 -10.82 12.00 -6.54
C THR A 244 -11.15 11.62 -5.09
N LYS A 245 -10.64 12.43 -4.15
CA LYS A 245 -11.08 12.39 -2.75
C LYS A 245 -12.38 13.19 -2.61
N THR A 246 -13.48 12.52 -2.28
CA THR A 246 -14.63 13.17 -1.64
C THR A 246 -14.37 13.22 -0.14
N TYR A 247 -14.40 14.42 0.46
CA TYR A 247 -14.36 14.55 1.92
C TYR A 247 -15.71 14.13 2.50
N PRO A 248 -15.75 13.35 3.60
CA PRO A 248 -17.01 13.11 4.30
C PRO A 248 -17.56 14.46 4.79
N GLY A 249 -18.75 14.83 4.32
CA GLY A 249 -19.43 16.07 4.71
C GLY A 249 -19.33 17.24 3.74
N ALA A 250 -18.58 17.13 2.64
CA ALA A 250 -18.64 18.09 1.56
C ALA A 250 -19.61 17.58 0.48
N GLY A 251 -20.76 18.24 0.34
CA GLY A 251 -21.55 18.12 -0.88
C GLY A 251 -20.66 18.34 -2.11
N TRP A 252 -20.98 17.62 -3.17
CA TRP A 252 -20.48 17.75 -4.55
C TRP A 252 -19.30 18.70 -4.77
N SER A 253 -18.10 18.14 -4.92
CA SER A 253 -16.94 18.89 -5.42
C SER A 253 -16.79 18.66 -6.93
N LYS A 254 -17.25 19.62 -7.75
CA LYS A 254 -16.97 19.68 -9.19
C LYS A 254 -15.50 20.10 -9.37
N LEU A 255 -14.73 19.31 -10.13
CA LEU A 255 -13.36 19.69 -10.48
C LEU A 255 -13.37 20.78 -11.59
N PRO A 256 -12.33 21.63 -11.66
CA PRO A 256 -12.18 22.56 -12.78
C PRO A 256 -12.06 21.78 -14.09
N GLU A 257 -12.77 22.23 -15.12
CA GLU A 257 -12.62 21.72 -16.48
C GLU A 257 -11.16 21.85 -16.93
N ARG A 258 -10.63 20.80 -17.58
CA ARG A 258 -9.38 20.91 -18.31
C ARG A 258 -9.56 21.99 -19.38
N ARG A 259 -8.97 23.17 -19.18
CA ARG A 259 -8.61 24.02 -20.32
C ARG A 259 -7.44 23.33 -21.01
N LEU A 260 -7.74 22.66 -22.13
CA LEU A 260 -6.75 22.24 -23.12
C LEU A 260 -5.97 23.46 -23.62
#